data_AF-A0A443S255-F1
#
_entry.id   AF-A0A443S255-F1
#
_cell.length_a   1.000
_cell.length_b   1.000
_cell.length_c   1.000
_cell.angle_alpha   90.00
_cell.angle_beta   90.00
_cell.angle_gamma   90.00
#
_symmetry.space_group_name_H-M   'P 1'
#
loop_
_entity.id
_entity.type
_entity.pdbx_description
1 polymer ?
#
loop_
_entity_poly.entity_id
_entity_poly.type
_entity_poly.pdbx_seq_one_letter_code
_entity_poly.pdbx_strand_id
1 'polypeptide(L)'
;MFIIPFGTVSNLCVIICLLKYAPKLRGDATTKFVINLAVSDLIFCCVTLPLRWLQFGIRQNYYFANPLCQFEEMTFYWTFFASLFSLTLISLNR
;
A
#
# COMPACT_ATOMS: atom_id res chain seq x y z
N MET A 1 -4.43 13.95 7.12
CA MET A 1 -5.69 13.50 6.47
C MET A 1 -5.60 13.50 4.94
N PHE A 2 -4.94 14.47 4.30
CA PHE A 2 -4.80 14.53 2.82
C PHE A 2 -4.02 13.39 2.16
N ILE A 3 -3.19 12.67 2.93
CA ILE A 3 -2.34 11.58 2.41
C ILE A 3 -3.19 10.41 1.89
N ILE A 4 -4.29 10.08 2.57
CA ILE A 4 -5.16 8.96 2.21
C ILE A 4 -5.80 9.17 0.82
N PRO A 5 -6.57 10.24 0.56
CA PRO A 5 -7.22 10.42 -0.75
C PRO A 5 -6.20 10.62 -1.88
N PHE A 6 -5.07 11.30 -1.62
CA PHE A 6 -4.05 11.46 -2.64
C PHE A 6 -3.37 10.13 -2.99
N GLY A 7 -2.98 9.37 -1.97
CA GLY A 7 -2.34 8.06 -2.14
C GLY A 7 -3.25 7.02 -2.76
N THR A 8 -4.56 7.04 -2.46
CA THR A 8 -5.50 6.13 -3.10
C THR A 8 -5.74 6.47 -4.56
N VAL A 9 -5.98 7.75 -4.87
CA VAL A 9 -6.24 8.18 -6.25
C VAL A 9 -5.04 7.95 -7.16
N SER A 10 -3.83 8.27 -6.70
CA SER A 10 -2.62 8.10 -7.50
C SER A 10 -2.33 6.63 -7.80
N ASN A 11 -2.39 5.74 -6.79
CA ASN A 11 -2.12 4.32 -6.99
C ASN A 11 -3.23 3.60 -7.78
N LEU A 12 -4.49 4.00 -7.61
CA LEU A 12 -5.58 3.52 -8.47
C LEU A 12 -5.36 3.94 -9.92
N CYS A 13 -4.93 5.19 -10.15
CA CYS A 13 -4.62 5.68 -11.48
C CYS A 13 -3.51 4.85 -12.14
N VAL A 14 -2.44 4.52 -11.40
CA VAL A 14 -1.35 3.66 -11.90
C VAL A 14 -1.89 2.29 -12.32
N ILE A 15 -2.69 1.64 -11.48
CA ILE A 15 -3.29 0.34 -11.79
C ILE A 15 -4.19 0.45 -13.04
N ILE A 16 -5.06 1.45 -13.11
CA ILE A 16 -5.96 1.64 -14.26
C ILE A 16 -5.16 1.90 -15.55
N CYS A 17 -4.14 2.77 -15.49
CA CYS A 17 -3.24 3.06 -16.60
C CYS A 17 -2.56 1.79 -17.13
N LEU A 18 -1.97 1.00 -16.25
CA LEU A 18 -1.24 -0.22 -16.64
C LEU A 18 -2.16 -1.35 -17.12
N LEU A 19 -3.32 -1.54 -16.49
CA LEU A 19 -4.23 -2.62 -16.85
C LEU A 19 -5.07 -2.31 -18.10
N LYS A 20 -5.49 -1.05 -18.29
CA LYS A 20 -6.44 -0.66 -19.35
C LYS A 20 -5.77 0.01 -20.55
N TYR A 21 -4.77 0.86 -20.34
CA TYR A 21 -4.20 1.71 -21.39
C TYR A 21 -2.84 1.22 -21.92
N ALA A 22 -2.14 0.36 -21.16
CA ALA A 22 -0.81 -0.14 -21.53
C ALA A 22 -0.72 -1.68 -21.63
N PRO A 23 -1.58 -2.36 -22.41
CA PRO A 23 -1.60 -3.82 -22.48
C PRO A 23 -0.28 -4.43 -22.98
N LYS A 24 0.46 -3.72 -23.83
CA LYS A 24 1.75 -4.14 -24.36
C LYS A 24 2.85 -4.21 -23.29
N LEU A 25 2.73 -3.42 -22.22
CA LEU A 25 3.73 -3.38 -21.13
C LEU A 25 3.51 -4.48 -20.08
N ARG A 26 2.35 -5.15 -20.07
CA ARG A 26 2.02 -6.21 -19.09
C ARG A 26 2.90 -7.46 -19.17
N GLY A 27 3.57 -7.66 -20.29
CA GLY A 27 4.53 -8.75 -20.47
C GLY A 27 5.84 -8.55 -19.69
N ASP A 28 6.20 -7.30 -19.41
CA ASP A 28 7.43 -6.95 -18.71
C ASP A 28 7.33 -7.26 -17.20
N ALA A 29 8.39 -7.83 -16.65
CA ALA A 29 8.52 -8.08 -15.22
C ALA A 29 8.43 -6.77 -14.41
N THR A 30 8.99 -5.67 -14.93
CA THR A 30 8.91 -4.34 -14.31
C THR A 30 7.46 -3.93 -14.06
N THR A 31 6.59 -4.09 -15.05
CA THR A 31 5.16 -3.72 -14.94
C THR A 31 4.45 -4.51 -13.86
N LYS A 32 4.78 -5.80 -13.68
CA LYS A 32 4.21 -6.62 -12.61
C LYS A 32 4.66 -6.14 -11.24
N PHE A 33 5.92 -5.76 -11.08
CA PHE A 33 6.41 -5.16 -9.83
C PHE A 33 5.82 -3.79 -9.55
N VAL A 34 5.60 -2.96 -10.57
CA VAL A 34 4.92 -1.67 -10.42
C VAL A 34 3.47 -1.85 -9.99
N ILE A 35 2.76 -2.85 -10.52
CA ILE A 35 1.40 -3.17 -10.05
C ILE A 35 1.44 -3.65 -8.59
N ASN A 36 2.38 -4.50 -8.21
CA ASN A 36 2.52 -4.97 -6.84
C ASN A 36 2.83 -3.82 -5.86
N LEU A 37 3.69 -2.89 -6.27
CA LEU A 37 3.99 -1.67 -5.54
C LEU A 37 2.73 -0.83 -5.33
N ALA A 38 1.98 -0.54 -6.40
CA ALA A 38 0.75 0.25 -6.32
C ALA A 38 -0.34 -0.41 -5.45
N VAL A 39 -0.46 -1.74 -5.50
CA VAL A 39 -1.38 -2.49 -4.62
C VAL A 39 -0.96 -2.40 -3.16
N SER A 40 0.34 -2.54 -2.87
CA SER A 40 0.89 -2.42 -1.51
C SER A 40 0.62 -1.03 -0.93
N ASP A 41 0.82 0.01 -1.73
CA ASP A 41 0.54 1.40 -1.33
C ASP A 41 -0.95 1.68 -1.14
N LEU A 42 -1.84 1.02 -1.91
CA LEU A 42 -3.29 1.09 -1.69
C LEU A 42 -3.70 0.43 -0.37
N ILE A 43 -3.15 -0.74 -0.06
CA ILE A 43 -3.40 -1.42 1.22
C ILE A 43 -2.94 -0.52 2.37
N PHE A 44 -1.75 0.07 2.25
CA PHE A 44 -1.24 1.02 3.24
C PHE A 44 -2.18 2.21 3.44
N CYS A 45 -2.65 2.83 2.36
CA CYS A 45 -3.53 4.00 2.43
C CYS A 45 -4.95 3.68 2.91
N CYS A 46 -5.52 2.54 2.53
CA CYS A 46 -6.90 2.16 2.84
C CYS A 46 -7.06 1.38 4.14
N VAL A 47 -6.00 0.73 4.62
CA VAL A 47 -6.07 -0.18 5.79
C VAL A 47 -5.20 0.37 6.90
N THR A 48 -3.88 0.47 6.70
CA THR A 48 -2.92 0.86 7.76
C THR A 48 -3.18 2.27 8.27
N LEU A 49 -3.35 3.25 7.37
CA LEU A 49 -3.60 4.63 7.80
C LEU A 49 -4.93 4.78 8.57
N PRO A 50 -6.08 4.28 8.09
CA PRO A 50 -7.34 4.33 8.85
C PRO A 50 -7.28 3.59 10.19
N LEU A 51 -6.60 2.44 10.27
CA LEU A 51 -6.37 1.72 11.53
C LEU A 51 -5.60 2.58 12.53
N ARG A 52 -4.54 3.26 12.08
CA ARG A 52 -3.77 4.19 12.91
C ARG A 52 -4.62 5.37 13.40
N TRP A 53 -5.48 5.93 12.55
CA TRP A 53 -6.43 6.97 12.94
C TRP A 53 -7.44 6.46 13.97
N LEU A 54 -7.98 5.26 13.76
CA LEU A 54 -8.90 4.62 14.70
C LEU A 54 -8.22 4.41 16.05
N GLN A 55 -7.03 3.80 16.08
CA GLN A 55 -6.25 3.58 17.29
C GLN A 55 -6.01 4.86 18.08
N PHE A 56 -5.74 5.98 17.40
CA PHE A 56 -5.60 7.28 18.05
C PHE A 56 -6.89 7.72 18.76
N GLY A 57 -8.06 7.47 18.16
CA GLY A 57 -9.37 7.81 18.72
C GLY A 57 -9.83 6.94 19.90
N ILE A 58 -9.51 5.64 19.89
CA ILE A 58 -9.86 4.67 20.95
C ILE A 58 -8.73 4.41 21.94
N ARG A 59 -7.71 5.27 21.99
CA ARG A 59 -6.54 5.10 22.88
C ARG A 59 -6.91 4.97 24.38
N GLN A 60 -8.08 5.44 24.78
CA GLN A 60 -8.62 5.32 26.14
C GLN A 60 -9.16 3.90 26.47
N ASN A 61 -9.47 3.09 25.45
CA ASN A 61 -10.00 1.73 25.59
C ASN A 61 -8.92 0.68 25.31
N TYR A 62 -8.14 0.36 26.34
CA TYR A 62 -6.97 -0.54 26.24
C TYR A 62 -7.29 -1.93 25.66
N TYR A 63 -8.48 -2.49 25.98
CA TYR A 63 -8.89 -3.83 25.51
C TYR A 63 -8.99 -3.94 23.98
N PHE A 64 -9.46 -2.87 23.32
CA PHE A 64 -9.54 -2.82 21.86
C PHE A 64 -8.27 -2.25 21.21
N ALA A 65 -7.55 -1.37 21.90
CA ALA A 65 -6.37 -0.72 21.36
C ALA A 65 -5.19 -1.69 21.15
N ASN A 66 -5.01 -2.69 22.01
CA ASN A 66 -3.87 -3.62 21.93
C ASN A 66 -3.89 -4.52 20.67
N PRO A 67 -4.98 -5.25 20.34
CA PRO A 67 -5.02 -6.05 19.12
C PRO A 67 -4.95 -5.20 17.84
N LEU A 68 -5.56 -4.01 17.85
CA LEU A 68 -5.49 -3.07 16.72
C LEU A 68 -4.08 -2.54 16.50
N CYS A 69 -3.33 -2.26 17.57
CA CYS A 69 -1.93 -1.88 17.49
C CYS A 69 -1.07 -2.98 16.85
N GLN A 70 -1.26 -4.25 17.26
CA GLN A 70 -0.52 -5.36 16.66
C GLN A 70 -0.86 -5.55 15.18
N PHE A 71 -2.14 -5.40 14.82
CA PHE A 71 -2.60 -5.53 13.44
C PHE A 71 -2.13 -4.38 12.54
N GLU A 72 -2.11 -3.15 13.06
CA GLU A 72 -1.61 -1.97 12.37
C GLU A 72 -0.12 -2.10 12.08
N GLU A 73 0.69 -2.43 13.10
CA GLU A 73 2.13 -2.68 12.96
C GLU A 73 2.39 -3.82 11.97
N MET A 74 1.67 -4.94 12.07
CA MET A 74 1.80 -6.05 11.12
C MET A 74 1.54 -5.57 9.68
N THR A 75 0.42 -4.91 9.42
CA THR A 75 0.05 -4.43 8.08
C THR A 75 1.05 -3.39 7.56
N PHE A 76 1.56 -2.52 8.45
CA PHE A 76 2.61 -1.56 8.15
C PHE A 76 3.87 -2.25 7.64
N TYR A 77 4.44 -3.19 8.39
CA TYR A 77 5.67 -3.86 7.98
C TYR A 77 5.48 -4.66 6.70
N TRP A 78 4.36 -5.38 6.55
CA TRP A 78 4.08 -6.13 5.33
C TRP A 78 4.06 -5.25 4.09
N THR A 79 3.30 -4.15 4.13
CA THR A 79 3.21 -3.21 3.01
C THR A 79 4.54 -2.50 2.74
N PHE A 80 5.25 -2.09 3.79
CA PHE A 80 6.56 -1.45 3.70
C PHE A 80 7.61 -2.35 3.01
N PHE A 81 7.74 -3.60 3.46
CA PHE A 81 8.69 -4.54 2.87
C PHE A 81 8.28 -4.96 1.46
N ALA A 82 6.98 -5.14 1.19
CA ALA A 82 6.50 -5.45 -0.16
C ALA A 82 6.82 -4.32 -1.15
N SER A 83 6.62 -3.06 -0.76
CA SER A 83 6.97 -1.90 -1.58
C SER A 83 8.48 -1.79 -1.78
N LEU A 84 9.29 -1.95 -0.73
CA LEU A 84 10.75 -1.94 -0.84
C LEU A 84 11.27 -3.05 -1.76
N PHE A 85 10.77 -4.27 -1.60
CA PHE A 85 11.17 -5.40 -2.44
C PHE A 85 10.78 -5.19 -3.90
N SER A 86 9.61 -4.59 -4.16
CA SER A 86 9.19 -4.25 -5.52
C SER A 86 10.13 -3.20 -6.13
N LEU A 87 10.51 -2.17 -5.37
CA LEU A 87 11.45 -1.14 -5.81
C LEU A 87 12.83 -1.70 -6.10
N THR A 88 13.35 -2.59 -5.24
CA THR A 88 14.65 -3.22 -5.47
C THR A 88 14.62 -4.09 -6.73
N LEU A 89 13.58 -4.89 -6.95
CA LEU A 89 13.45 -5.69 -8.17
C LEU A 89 13.29 -4.83 -9.43
N ILE A 90 12.54 -3.73 -9.36
CA ILE A 90 12.48 -2.75 -10.46
C ILE A 90 13.88 -2.19 -10.78
N SER A 91 14.68 -1.91 -9.74
CA SER A 91 16.04 -1.39 -9.93
C SER A 91 17.01 -2.41 -10.52
N LEU A 92 16.81 -3.70 -10.23
CA LEU A 92 17.64 -4.80 -10.75
C LEU A 92 17.25 -5.23 -12.16
N ASN A 93 15.96 -5.12 -12.51
CA ASN A 93 15.44 -5.47 -13.84
C ASN A 93 15.64 -4.34 -14.88
N ARG A 94 16.36 -3.27 -14.50
CA ARG A 94 16.66 -2.11 -15.34
C ARG A 94 18.02 -2.26 -16.00
#